data_AF-A0A0C9ZSM6-F1
#
_entry.id   AF-A0A0C9ZSM6-F1
#
_cell.length_a   1.000
_cell.length_b   1.000
_cell.length_c   1.000
_cell.angle_alpha   90.00
_cell.angle_beta   90.00
_cell.angle_gamma   90.00
#
_symmetry.space_group_name_H-M   'P 1'
#
loop_
_entity.id
_entity.type
_entity.pdbx_description
1 polymer ?
#
loop_
_entity_poly.entity_id
_entity_poly.type
_entity_poly.pdbx_seq_one_letter_code
_entity_poly.pdbx_strand_id
1 'polypeptide(L)'
;MTFVSNDPSWWPFINATIYVSYWIVAAGVVVVYDWVSTIGQEVELIWRQRWSLMTVLYLVIRYIGIPFSMYVSRPKIGVVLIAHL
;
A
#
# COMPACT_ATOMS: atom_id res chain seq x y z
N MET A 1 23.38 -8.95 -19.60
CA MET A 1 24.05 -8.05 -18.63
C MET A 1 23.41 -6.70 -18.77
N THR A 2 22.88 -6.19 -17.69
CA THR A 2 22.24 -4.88 -17.62
C THR A 2 23.33 -3.85 -17.27
N PHE A 3 23.43 -2.79 -18.06
CA PHE A 3 24.55 -1.84 -18.03
C PHE A 3 24.32 -0.78 -16.95
N VAL A 4 24.74 -1.08 -15.71
CA VAL A 4 24.66 -0.17 -14.57
C VAL A 4 25.48 1.09 -14.82
N SER A 5 24.83 2.24 -14.95
CA SER A 5 25.53 3.53 -14.90
C SER A 5 26.01 3.81 -13.48
N ASN A 6 27.32 3.97 -13.29
CA ASN A 6 27.95 4.25 -12.00
C ASN A 6 28.14 5.77 -11.75
N ASP A 7 27.32 6.61 -12.38
CA ASP A 7 27.44 8.06 -12.26
C ASP A 7 27.03 8.54 -10.86
N PRO A 8 27.92 9.19 -10.09
CA PRO A 8 27.65 9.60 -8.70
C PRO A 8 26.52 10.63 -8.55
N SER A 9 26.17 11.34 -9.62
CA SER A 9 25.07 12.31 -9.64
C SER A 9 23.70 11.69 -9.38
N TRP A 10 23.55 10.37 -9.60
CA TRP A 10 22.29 9.64 -9.40
C TRP A 10 22.11 9.12 -7.97
N TRP A 11 23.18 9.09 -7.16
CA TRP A 11 23.15 8.51 -5.82
C TRP A 11 22.11 9.14 -4.88
N PRO A 12 21.89 10.47 -4.86
CA PRO A 12 20.85 11.06 -4.02
C PRO A 12 19.45 10.58 -4.41
N PHE A 13 19.21 10.42 -5.71
CA PHE A 13 17.92 9.97 -6.24
C PHE A 13 17.68 8.48 -5.95
N ILE A 14 18.70 7.65 -6.08
CA ILE A 14 18.65 6.21 -5.74
C ILE A 14 18.37 6.05 -4.23
N ASN A 15 19.09 6.78 -3.37
CA ASN A 15 18.91 6.70 -1.92
C ASN A 15 17.49 7.15 -1.51
N ALA A 16 16.98 8.23 -2.11
CA ALA A 16 15.61 8.68 -1.88
C ALA A 16 14.57 7.63 -2.32
N THR A 17 14.79 6.97 -3.46
CA THR A 17 13.90 5.93 -3.97
C THR A 17 13.86 4.70 -3.06
N ILE A 18 15.03 4.29 -2.56
CA ILE A 18 15.15 3.19 -1.59
C ILE A 18 14.42 3.54 -0.29
N TYR A 19 14.65 4.74 0.24
CA TYR A 19 13.99 5.22 1.45
C TYR A 19 12.46 5.23 1.31
N VAL A 20 11.95 5.78 0.22
CA VAL A 20 10.51 5.82 -0.06
C VAL A 20 9.93 4.42 -0.25
N SER A 21 10.68 3.50 -0.85
CA SER A 21 10.22 2.11 -1.04
C SER A 21 10.02 1.39 0.30
N TYR A 22 10.97 1.51 1.23
CA TYR A 22 10.81 0.97 2.58
C TYR A 22 9.65 1.66 3.32
N TRP A 23 9.52 2.97 3.15
CA TRP A 23 8.44 3.75 3.78
C TRP A 23 7.05 3.32 3.31
N ILE A 24 6.87 3.06 2.01
CA ILE A 24 5.61 2.58 1.45
C ILE A 24 5.22 1.23 2.05
N VAL A 25 6.17 0.31 2.21
CA VAL A 25 5.92 -0.99 2.84
C VAL A 25 5.53 -0.81 4.31
N ALA A 26 6.25 0.02 5.05
CA ALA A 26 5.94 0.32 6.45
C ALA A 26 4.54 0.94 6.60
N ALA A 27 4.20 1.93 5.78
CA ALA A 27 2.88 2.56 5.76
C ALA A 27 1.78 1.56 5.39
N GLY A 28 2.04 0.66 4.44
CA GLY A 28 1.13 -0.43 4.09
C GLY A 28 0.83 -1.36 5.26
N VAL A 29 1.85 -1.74 6.04
CA VAL A 29 1.66 -2.56 7.26
C VAL A 29 0.79 -1.84 8.29
N VAL A 30 1.01 -0.53 8.51
CA VAL A 30 0.20 0.27 9.44
C VAL A 30 -1.26 0.32 9.01
N VAL A 31 -1.54 0.53 7.71
CA VAL A 31 -2.90 0.55 7.16
C VAL A 31 -3.59 -0.81 7.35
N VAL A 32 -2.88 -1.92 7.10
CA VAL A 32 -3.43 -3.27 7.31
C VAL A 32 -3.68 -3.52 8.80
N TYR A 33 -2.79 -3.08 9.67
CA TYR A 33 -2.93 -3.23 11.13
C TYR A 33 -4.17 -2.49 11.66
N ASP A 34 -4.34 -1.22 11.27
CA ASP A 34 -5.53 -0.42 11.62
C ASP A 34 -6.81 -1.09 11.12
N TRP A 35 -6.79 -1.61 9.88
CA TRP A 35 -7.90 -2.37 9.33
C TRP A 35 -8.24 -3.60 10.17
N VAL A 36 -7.28 -4.48 10.44
CA VAL A 36 -7.50 -5.70 11.25
C VAL A 36 -8.07 -5.36 12.63
N SER A 37 -7.59 -4.28 13.26
CA SER A 37 -8.08 -3.86 14.58
C SER A 37 -9.55 -3.41 14.54
N THR A 38 -9.99 -2.79 13.45
CA THR A 38 -11.37 -2.28 13.33
C THR A 38 -12.38 -3.34 12.86
N ILE A 39 -11.95 -4.40 12.15
CA ILE A 39 -12.83 -5.50 11.71
C ILE A 39 -13.55 -6.16 12.88
N GLY A 40 -12.88 -6.32 14.03
CA GLY A 40 -13.49 -6.94 15.20
C GLY A 40 -14.77 -6.23 15.64
N GLN A 41 -14.76 -4.90 15.62
CA GLN A 41 -15.92 -4.07 15.93
C GLN A 41 -16.95 -4.07 14.78
N GLU A 42 -16.49 -4.09 13.53
CA GLU A 42 -17.37 -4.18 12.36
C GLU A 42 -18.16 -5.48 12.35
N VAL A 43 -17.57 -6.63 12.66
CA VAL A 43 -18.29 -7.91 12.70
C VAL A 43 -19.39 -7.89 13.76
N GLU A 44 -19.10 -7.32 14.93
CA GLU A 44 -20.09 -7.25 16.00
C GLU A 44 -21.22 -6.24 15.70
N LEU A 45 -20.92 -5.08 15.11
CA LEU A 45 -21.88 -4.00 14.89
C LEU A 45 -22.57 -4.06 13.51
N ILE A 46 -21.89 -4.51 12.47
CA ILE A 46 -22.40 -4.53 11.09
C ILE A 46 -22.96 -5.91 10.76
N TRP A 47 -22.22 -6.98 11.05
CA TRP A 47 -22.64 -8.32 10.63
C TRP A 47 -23.72 -8.91 11.54
N ARG A 48 -23.74 -8.54 12.83
CA ARG A 48 -24.75 -9.00 13.80
C ARG A 48 -26.01 -8.14 13.85
N GLN A 49 -26.01 -6.98 13.19
CA GLN A 49 -27.13 -6.02 13.21
C GLN A 49 -27.84 -5.96 11.85
N ARG A 50 -28.98 -5.25 11.78
CA ARG A 50 -29.76 -5.14 10.53
C ARG A 50 -28.96 -4.37 9.47
N TRP A 51 -28.77 -5.00 8.32
CA TRP A 51 -28.02 -4.45 7.19
C TRP A 51 -28.77 -3.26 6.60
N SER A 52 -28.16 -2.08 6.68
CA SER A 52 -28.64 -0.87 5.99
C SER A 52 -27.86 -0.65 4.71
N LEU A 53 -28.48 -0.01 3.72
CA LEU A 53 -27.83 0.39 2.46
C LEU A 53 -26.54 1.20 2.70
N MET A 54 -26.54 2.07 3.70
CA MET A 54 -25.35 2.85 4.07
C MET A 54 -24.19 1.96 4.54
N THR A 55 -24.50 0.90 5.27
CA THR A 55 -23.50 -0.05 5.77
C THR A 55 -22.89 -0.86 4.64
N VAL A 56 -23.70 -1.24 3.64
CA VAL A 56 -23.20 -1.91 2.42
C VAL A 56 -22.30 -0.96 1.62
N LEU A 57 -22.71 0.29 1.42
CA LEU A 57 -21.87 1.29 0.73
C LEU A 57 -20.52 1.45 1.44
N TYR A 58 -20.53 1.53 2.77
CA TYR A 58 -19.33 1.61 3.58
C TYR A 58 -18.40 0.40 3.36
N LEU A 59 -18.94 -0.82 3.40
CA LEU A 59 -18.17 -2.05 3.15
C LEU A 59 -17.59 -2.06 1.73
N VAL A 60 -18.36 -1.68 0.71
CA VAL A 60 -17.87 -1.63 -0.68
C VAL A 60 -16.70 -0.67 -0.82
N ILE A 61 -16.81 0.55 -0.28
CA ILE A 61 -15.75 1.55 -0.36
C ILE A 61 -14.51 1.07 0.41
N ARG A 62 -14.70 0.51 1.61
CA ARG A 62 -13.60 0.07 2.47
C ARG A 62 -12.84 -1.13 1.90
N TYR A 63 -13.55 -2.15 1.46
CA TYR A 63 -12.96 -3.39 0.96
C TYR A 63 -12.44 -3.30 -0.48
N ILE A 64 -12.86 -2.30 -1.26
CA ILE A 64 -12.26 -2.03 -2.59
C ILE A 64 -11.11 -1.03 -2.47
N GLY A 65 -11.25 0.02 -1.64
CA GLY A 65 -10.26 1.10 -1.54
C GLY A 65 -8.91 0.67 -0.97
N ILE A 66 -8.90 -0.15 0.10
CA ILE A 66 -7.65 -0.59 0.74
C ILE A 66 -6.82 -1.50 -0.19
N PRO A 67 -7.40 -2.54 -0.81
CA PRO A 67 -6.65 -3.37 -1.77
C PRO A 67 -6.24 -2.62 -3.03
N PHE A 68 -7.06 -1.69 -3.50
CA PHE A 68 -6.72 -0.83 -4.64
C PHE A 68 -5.51 0.06 -4.33
N SER A 69 -5.46 0.65 -3.12
CA SER A 69 -4.31 1.42 -2.63
C SER A 69 -3.04 0.58 -2.56
N MET A 70 -3.14 -0.65 -2.02
CA MET A 70 -2.00 -1.57 -1.97
C MET A 70 -1.57 -2.08 -3.36
N TYR A 71 -2.51 -2.21 -4.28
CA TYR A 71 -2.23 -2.60 -5.66
C TYR A 71 -1.48 -1.51 -6.42
N VAL A 72 -1.86 -0.24 -6.26
CA VAL A 72 -1.17 0.89 -6.89
C VAL A 72 0.17 1.20 -6.23
N SER A 73 0.30 0.96 -4.92
CA SER A 73 1.55 1.15 -4.18
C SER A 73 2.57 0.04 -4.43
N ARG A 74 2.24 -0.99 -5.24
CA ARG A 74 3.22 -2.01 -5.64
C ARG A 74 4.43 -1.31 -6.24
N PRO A 75 5.65 -1.64 -5.80
CA PRO A 75 6.84 -1.10 -6.42
C PRO A 75 6.75 -1.44 -7.90
N LYS A 76 6.72 -0.42 -8.76
CA LYS A 76 6.84 -0.61 -10.21
C LYS A 76 8.22 -1.20 -10.39
N ILE A 77 8.30 -2.52 -10.50
CA ILE A 77 9.55 -3.27 -10.58
C ILE A 77 10.45 -2.66 -11.64
N GLY A 78 9.90 -2.10 -12.73
CA GLY A 78 10.64 -1.33 -13.73
C GLY A 78 11.40 -0.10 -13.21
N VAL A 79 10.89 0.68 -12.26
CA VAL A 79 11.56 1.91 -11.76
C VAL A 79 12.68 1.57 -10.77
N VAL A 80 12.47 0.58 -9.91
CA VAL A 80 13.53 0.08 -9.01
C VAL A 80 14.62 -0.64 -9.82
N LEU A 81 14.25 -1.38 -10.86
CA LEU A 81 15.19 -2.02 -11.78
C LEU A 81 15.97 -0.95 -12.57
N ILE A 82 15.34 0.08 -13.14
CA ILE A 82 16.06 1.18 -13.84
C ILE A 82 16.95 2.01 -12.90
N ALA A 83 16.64 2.08 -11.61
CA ALA A 83 17.51 2.73 -10.61
C ALA A 83 18.68 1.83 -10.13
N HIS A 84 18.62 0.53 -10.37
CA HIS A 84 19.66 -0.46 -10.05
C HIS A 84 20.36 -1.03 -11.30
N LEU A 85 19.96 -0.60 -12.50
CA LEU A 85 20.49 -0.97 -13.82
C LEU A 85 21.03 0.24 -14.56
#